data_AF-A0A949YFW3-F1
#
_entry.id   AF-A0A949YFW3-F1
#
_cell.length_a   1.000
_cell.length_b   1.000
_cell.length_c   1.000
_cell.angle_alpha   90.00
_cell.angle_beta   90.00
_cell.angle_gamma   90.00
#
_symmetry.space_group_name_H-M   'P 1'
#
loop_
_entity.id
_entity.type
_entity.pdbx_description
1 polymer ?
#
loop_
_entity_poly.entity_id
_entity_poly.type
_entity_poly.pdbx_seq_one_letter_code
_entity_poly.pdbx_strand_id
1 'polypeptide(L)'
;MRRRRTAEEVARLLREADRDLAKGLTVSDICRKQGIAETTYYRWRQQYAPEQVDSDRRCRELELEVDRLKRLVAELLLDKQMLQDIAKKKW
;
A
#
# COMPACT_ATOMS: atom_id res chain seq x y z
N MET A 1 17.42 -34.91 3.91
CA MET A 1 16.82 -33.94 4.86
C MET A 1 16.54 -32.64 4.10
N ARG A 2 15.29 -32.18 4.01
CA ARG A 2 14.96 -30.95 3.24
C ARG A 2 15.42 -29.73 4.04
N ARG A 3 16.34 -28.92 3.49
CA ARG A 3 16.86 -27.72 4.18
C ARG A 3 15.70 -26.75 4.43
N ARG A 4 15.46 -26.37 5.70
CA ARG A 4 14.53 -25.28 6.01
C ARG A 4 15.11 -23.98 5.50
N ARG A 5 14.31 -23.20 4.77
CA ARG A 5 14.71 -21.86 4.34
C ARG A 5 14.76 -20.93 5.55
N THR A 6 15.71 -20.01 5.55
CA THR A 6 15.78 -18.94 6.56
C THR A 6 14.69 -17.89 6.31
N ALA A 7 14.36 -17.09 7.32
CA ALA A 7 13.40 -16.00 7.16
C ALA A 7 13.82 -15.01 6.05
N GLU A 8 15.11 -14.71 5.94
CA GLU A 8 15.66 -13.84 4.89
C GLU A 8 15.52 -14.44 3.48
N GLU A 9 15.73 -15.75 3.34
CA GLU A 9 15.54 -16.46 2.06
C GLU A 9 14.07 -16.44 1.64
N VAL A 10 13.15 -16.60 2.60
CA VAL A 10 11.70 -16.51 2.35
C VAL A 10 11.31 -15.09 1.95
N ALA A 11 11.76 -14.07 2.67
CA ALA A 11 11.50 -12.66 2.33
C ALA A 11 12.06 -12.27 0.95
N ARG A 12 13.25 -12.76 0.59
CA ARG A 12 13.83 -12.55 -0.75
C ARG A 12 12.98 -13.21 -1.84
N LEU A 13 12.51 -14.43 -1.61
CA LEU A 13 11.62 -15.12 -2.54
C LEU A 13 10.30 -14.38 -2.70
N LEU A 14 9.68 -13.91 -1.62
CA LEU A 14 8.41 -13.18 -1.70
C LEU A 14 8.56 -11.89 -2.52
N ARG A 15 9.64 -11.12 -2.30
CA ARG A 15 9.94 -9.94 -3.14
C ARG A 15 10.17 -10.28 -4.60
N GLU A 16 10.78 -11.43 -4.91
CA GLU A 16 10.92 -11.88 -6.29
C GLU A 16 9.57 -12.29 -6.89
N ALA A 17 8.74 -12.98 -6.12
CA ALA A 17 7.38 -13.34 -6.51
C ALA A 17 6.55 -12.10 -6.83
N ASP A 18 6.65 -11.03 -6.06
CA ASP A 18 5.91 -9.78 -6.33
C ASP A 18 6.35 -9.12 -7.64
N ARG A 19 7.65 -9.17 -7.96
CA ARG A 19 8.17 -8.69 -9.26
C ARG A 19 7.68 -9.55 -10.43
N ASP A 20 7.60 -10.86 -10.24
CA ASP A 20 7.10 -11.77 -11.28
C ASP A 20 5.59 -11.61 -11.46
N LEU A 21 4.83 -11.40 -10.39
CA LEU A 21 3.40 -11.02 -10.45
C LEU A 21 3.20 -9.71 -11.21
N ALA A 22 4.03 -8.69 -10.96
CA ALA A 22 3.98 -7.42 -11.68
C ALA A 22 4.29 -7.55 -13.18
N LYS A 23 5.00 -8.61 -13.58
CA LYS A 23 5.25 -8.97 -14.99
C LYS A 23 4.13 -9.81 -15.61
N GLY A 24 3.10 -10.14 -14.85
CA GLY A 24 1.94 -10.91 -15.31
C GLY A 24 2.04 -12.43 -15.14
N LEU A 25 3.05 -12.95 -14.43
CA LEU A 25 3.10 -14.39 -14.13
C LEU A 25 2.03 -14.77 -13.11
N THR A 26 1.53 -16.00 -13.18
CA THR A 26 0.60 -16.51 -12.17
C THR A 26 1.33 -17.01 -10.93
N VAL A 27 0.62 -17.10 -9.80
CA VAL A 27 1.16 -17.73 -8.57
C VAL A 27 1.63 -19.16 -8.83
N SER A 28 0.94 -19.89 -9.71
CA SER A 28 1.32 -21.26 -10.08
C SER A 28 2.66 -21.31 -10.81
N ASP A 29 2.88 -20.39 -11.75
CA ASP A 29 4.15 -20.28 -12.48
C ASP A 29 5.31 -19.92 -11.53
N ILE A 30 5.06 -19.01 -10.60
CA ILE A 30 6.03 -18.60 -9.58
C ILE A 30 6.36 -19.77 -8.65
N CYS A 31 5.35 -20.51 -8.18
CA CYS A 31 5.57 -21.66 -7.31
C CYS A 31 6.35 -22.77 -8.02
N ARG A 32 6.06 -22.99 -9.32
CA ARG A 32 6.79 -23.94 -10.17
C ARG A 32 8.23 -23.49 -10.39
N LYS A 33 8.47 -22.20 -10.68
CA LYS A 33 9.81 -21.59 -10.82
C LYS A 33 10.64 -21.71 -9.54
N GLN A 34 10.02 -21.49 -8.38
CA GLN A 34 10.69 -21.46 -7.08
C GLN A 34 10.79 -22.85 -6.42
N GLY A 35 10.18 -23.88 -7.00
CA GLY A 35 10.18 -25.25 -6.48
C GLY A 35 9.43 -25.41 -5.15
N ILE A 36 8.38 -24.61 -4.94
CA ILE A 36 7.55 -24.64 -3.73
C ILE A 36 6.10 -24.96 -4.07
N ALA A 37 5.36 -25.47 -3.08
CA ALA A 37 3.92 -25.62 -3.20
C ALA A 37 3.21 -24.27 -2.99
N GLU A 38 2.10 -24.03 -3.67
CA GLU A 38 1.28 -22.81 -3.51
C GLU A 38 0.83 -22.61 -2.06
N THR A 39 0.49 -23.70 -1.35
CA THR A 39 0.17 -23.65 0.09
C THR A 39 1.31 -23.08 0.94
N THR A 40 2.56 -23.36 0.58
CA THR A 40 3.75 -22.82 1.27
C THR A 40 3.92 -21.34 0.96
N TYR A 41 3.71 -20.95 -0.30
CA TYR A 41 3.75 -19.55 -0.73
C TYR A 41 2.73 -18.71 0.05
N TYR A 42 1.46 -19.12 0.10
CA TYR A 42 0.43 -18.37 0.82
C TYR A 42 0.69 -18.28 2.33
N ARG A 43 1.15 -19.38 2.96
CA ARG A 43 1.54 -19.36 4.37
C ARG A 43 2.68 -18.38 4.63
N TRP A 44 3.71 -18.39 3.78
CA TRP A 44 4.84 -17.47 3.91
C TRP A 44 4.43 -16.02 3.67
N ARG A 45 3.51 -15.76 2.75
CA ARG A 45 2.98 -14.41 2.51
C ARG A 45 2.25 -13.86 3.73
N GLN A 46 1.46 -14.68 4.43
CA GLN A 46 0.85 -14.26 5.71
C GLN A 46 1.89 -14.02 6.81
N GLN A 47 2.93 -14.84 6.89
CA GLN A 47 3.88 -14.82 7.99
C GLN A 47 5.02 -13.79 7.83
N TYR A 48 5.41 -13.49 6.59
CA TYR A 48 6.64 -12.74 6.28
C TYR A 48 6.41 -11.54 5.34
N ALA A 49 5.20 -11.28 4.84
CA ALA A 49 4.88 -10.06 4.09
C ALA A 49 3.93 -9.07 4.81
N PRO A 50 4.04 -8.83 6.14
CA PRO A 50 3.21 -7.82 6.81
C PRO A 50 3.52 -6.39 6.34
N GLU A 51 4.76 -6.10 5.92
CA GLU A 51 5.16 -4.74 5.48
C GLU A 51 4.38 -4.23 4.26
N GLN A 52 3.96 -5.10 3.34
CA GLN A 52 3.14 -4.70 2.19
C GLN A 52 1.71 -4.34 2.60
N VAL A 53 1.14 -5.12 3.53
CA VAL A 53 -0.19 -4.86 4.08
C VAL A 53 -0.19 -3.54 4.86
N ASP A 54 0.90 -3.25 5.57
CA ASP A 54 1.07 -2.01 6.33
C ASP A 54 1.29 -0.79 5.42
N SER A 55 2.06 -0.92 4.33
CA SER A 55 2.25 0.15 3.35
C SER A 55 0.95 0.52 2.63
N ASP A 56 0.14 -0.46 2.23
CA ASP A 56 -1.15 -0.21 1.57
C ASP A 56 -2.13 0.47 2.53
N ARG A 57 -2.13 0.06 3.80
CA ARG A 57 -2.93 0.69 4.85
C ARG A 57 -2.51 2.13 5.07
N ARG A 58 -1.21 2.40 5.25
CA ARG A 58 -0.67 3.75 5.43
C ARG A 58 -0.96 4.66 4.22
N CYS A 59 -0.92 4.11 3.01
CA CYS A 59 -1.27 4.84 1.79
C CYS A 59 -2.74 5.30 1.84
N ARG A 60 -3.67 4.40 2.18
CA ARG A 60 -5.10 4.74 2.33
C ARG A 60 -5.35 5.77 3.44
N GLU A 61 -4.66 5.64 4.58
CA GLU A 61 -4.76 6.62 5.67
C GLU A 61 -4.30 8.03 5.21
N LEU A 62 -3.22 8.10 4.43
CA LEU A 62 -2.74 9.36 3.85
C LEU A 62 -3.71 9.93 2.80
N GLU A 63 -4.29 9.09 1.94
CA GLU A 63 -5.30 9.52 0.96
C GLU A 63 -6.53 10.13 1.66
N LEU A 64 -7.03 9.49 2.72
CA LEU A 64 -8.15 9.99 3.52
C LEU A 64 -7.83 11.34 4.18
N GLU A 65 -6.62 11.50 4.70
CA GLU A 65 -6.20 12.77 5.33
C GLU A 65 -6.03 13.88 4.29
N VAL A 66 -5.51 13.57 3.09
CA VAL A 66 -5.45 14.52 1.98
C VAL A 66 -6.86 15.01 1.61
N ASP A 67 -7.84 14.12 1.53
CA ASP A 67 -9.22 14.50 1.21
C ASP A 67 -9.89 15.30 2.32
N ARG A 68 -9.58 14.99 3.59
CA ARG A 68 -10.01 15.80 4.73
C ARG A 68 -9.41 17.21 4.67
N LEU A 69 -8.11 17.33 4.44
CA LEU A 69 -7.43 18.62 4.37
C LEU A 69 -7.92 19.47 3.20
N LYS A 70 -8.15 18.87 2.03
CA LYS A 70 -8.74 19.58 0.88
C LYS A 70 -10.09 20.19 1.20
N ARG A 71 -10.97 19.47 1.89
CA ARG A 71 -12.28 19.97 2.32
C ARG A 71 -12.14 21.15 3.29
N LEU A 72 -11.30 21.00 4.32
CA LEU A 72 -11.07 22.06 5.30
C LEU A 72 -10.51 23.32 4.66
N VAL A 73 -9.55 23.18 3.73
CA VAL A 73 -8.98 24.32 3.00
C VAL A 73 -10.05 25.01 2.13
N ALA A 74 -10.91 24.24 1.45
CA ALA A 74 -11.99 24.82 0.66
C ALA A 74 -12.98 25.64 1.52
N GLU A 75 -13.38 25.11 2.68
CA GLU A 75 -14.24 25.81 3.64
C GLU A 75 -13.59 27.11 4.13
N LEU A 76 -12.32 27.05 4.56
CA LEU A 76 -11.58 28.23 5.02
C LEU A 76 -11.43 29.31 3.93
N LEU A 77 -11.25 28.89 2.67
CA LEU A 77 -11.16 29.83 1.55
C LEU A 77 -12.50 30.51 1.27
N LEU A 78 -13.62 29.79 1.38
CA LEU A 78 -14.95 30.36 1.25
C LEU A 78 -15.22 31.38 2.36
N ASP A 79 -14.92 31.05 3.61
CA ASP A 79 -15.07 31.96 4.75
C ASP A 79 -14.21 33.22 4.58
N LYS A 80 -12.95 33.05 4.16
CA LYS A 80 -12.06 34.17 3.86
C LYS A 80 -12.63 35.07 2.78
N GLN A 81 -13.17 34.50 1.70
CA GLN A 81 -13.77 35.26 0.61
C GLN A 81 -14.98 36.06 1.10
N MET A 82 -15.88 35.44 1.87
CA MET A 82 -17.03 36.12 2.46
C MET A 82 -16.63 37.29 3.36
N LEU A 83 -15.63 37.10 4.22
CA LEU A 83 -15.11 38.16 5.09
C LEU A 83 -14.51 39.32 4.29
N GLN A 84 -13.76 39.02 3.23
CA GLN A 84 -13.20 40.05 2.33
C GLN A 84 -14.29 40.84 1.60
N ASP A 85 -15.36 40.18 1.15
CA ASP A 85 -16.46 40.84 0.45
C ASP A 85 -17.28 41.74 1.39
N ILE A 86 -17.49 41.32 2.64
CA ILE A 86 -18.10 42.16 3.68
C ILE A 86 -17.21 43.38 3.97
N ALA A 87 -15.90 43.19 4.09
CA ALA A 87 -14.96 44.28 4.34
C ALA A 87 -14.95 45.31 3.20
N LYS A 88 -15.02 44.86 1.94
CA LYS A 88 -15.11 45.73 0.76
C LYS A 88 -16.42 46.52 0.68
N LYS A 89 -17.55 45.92 1.10
CA LYS A 89 -18.86 46.59 1.10
C LYS A 89 -19.03 47.68 2.16
N LYS A 90 -18.15 47.73 3.17
CA LYS A 90 -18.19 48.74 4.25
C LYS A 90 -17.58 50.10 3.87
N TRP A 91 -17.07 50.24 2.65
CA TRP A 91 -16.47 51.45 2.11
C TRP A 91 -17.24 51.93 0.88
#